data_AF-A0A5Q0EIA1-F1
#
_entry.id   AF-A0A5Q0EIA1-F1
#
_cell.length_a   1.000
_cell.length_b   1.000
_cell.length_c   1.000
_cell.angle_alpha   90.00
_cell.angle_beta   90.00
_cell.angle_gamma   90.00
#
_symmetry.space_group_name_H-M   'P 1'
#
loop_
_entity.id
_entity.type
_entity.pdbx_description
1 polymer ?
#
loop_
_entity_poly.entity_id
_entity_poly.type
_entity_poly.pdbx_seq_one_letter_code
_entity_poly.pdbx_strand_id
1 'polypeptide(L)' 'MRALNVEFFSDIKLAQVVSTLFYSLLGLVLFLFSYWVLEKLTKFSIRDEIVEDHNTSLGVIIAGYFIGIAIILAAVIG' A
#
# COMPACT_ATOMS: atom_id res chain seq x y z
N MET A 1 -27.83 11.82 -23.86
CA MET A 1 -26.50 12.24 -23.36
C MET A 1 -26.53 13.16 -22.15
N ARG A 2 -27.34 14.24 -22.08
CA ARG A 2 -27.38 15.13 -20.89
C ARG A 2 -27.94 14.50 -19.60
N ALA A 3 -28.88 13.57 -19.69
CA ALA A 3 -29.49 12.92 -18.52
C ALA A 3 -28.52 12.00 -17.75
N LEU A 4 -27.60 11.33 -18.46
CA LEU A 4 -26.68 10.35 -17.88
C LEU A 4 -25.63 10.98 -16.94
N ASN A 5 -25.22 12.23 -17.22
CA ASN A 5 -24.26 12.94 -16.36
C ASN A 5 -24.90 13.38 -15.04
N VAL A 6 -26.16 13.81 -15.06
CA VAL A 6 -26.84 14.30 -13.85
C VAL A 6 -27.14 13.16 -12.89
N GLU A 7 -27.56 11.99 -13.41
CA GLU A 7 -27.74 10.78 -12.59
C GLU A 7 -26.42 10.27 -12.01
N PHE A 8 -25.35 10.29 -12.80
CA PHE A 8 -24.01 9.93 -12.34
C PHE A 8 -23.55 10.75 -11.12
N PHE A 9 -23.77 12.07 -11.13
CA PHE A 9 -23.40 12.92 -9.98
C PHE A 9 -24.36 12.79 -8.80
N SER A 10 -25.61 12.38 -8.99
CA SER A 10 -26.54 12.14 -7.87
C SER A 10 -26.25 10.84 -7.11
N ASP A 11 -25.61 9.86 -7.75
CA ASP A 11 -25.23 8.60 -7.12
C ASP A 11 -23.93 8.71 -6.31
N ILE A 12 -23.11 9.74 -6.56
CA ILE A 12 -21.89 10.02 -5.80
C ILE A 12 -22.28 10.56 -4.42
N LYS A 13 -22.29 9.68 -3.42
CA LYS A 13 -22.41 10.10 -2.03
C LYS A 13 -21.06 10.64 -1.56
N LEU A 14 -21.03 11.90 -1.13
CA LEU A 14 -19.82 12.52 -0.56
C LEU A 14 -19.18 11.63 0.53
N ALA A 15 -20.00 10.97 1.34
CA ALA A 15 -19.55 10.03 2.35
C ALA A 15 -18.72 8.86 1.77
N GLN A 16 -19.09 8.32 0.61
CA GLN A 16 -18.34 7.23 -0.03
C GLN A 16 -16.98 7.71 -0.53
N VAL A 17 -16.94 8.88 -1.17
CA VAL A 17 -15.69 9.48 -1.65
C VAL A 17 -14.73 9.74 -0.49
N VAL A 18 -15.24 10.32 0.61
CA VAL A 18 -14.45 10.58 1.82
C VAL A 18 -13.94 9.27 2.43
N SER A 19 -14.79 8.24 2.54
CA SER A 19 -14.36 6.93 3.04
C SER A 19 -13.28 6.29 2.17
N THR A 20 -13.43 6.27 0.85
CA THR A 20 -12.43 5.71 -0.07
C THR A 20 -11.09 6.44 0.05
N LEU A 21 -11.11 7.77 0.12
CA LEU A 21 -9.89 8.56 0.33
C LEU A 21 -9.25 8.26 1.68
N PHE A 22 -10.06 8.15 2.74
CA PHE A 22 -9.56 7.85 4.08
C PHE A 22 -8.90 6.47 4.15
N TYR A 23 -9.58 5.43 3.66
CA TYR A 23 -9.05 4.07 3.71
C TYR A 23 -7.85 3.85 2.77
N SER A 24 -7.82 4.50 1.59
CA SER A 24 -6.64 4.43 0.72
C SER A 24 -5.41 5.10 1.34
N LEU A 25 -5.58 6.27 1.96
CA LEU A 25 -4.52 6.94 2.72
C LEU A 25 -4.06 6.11 3.91
N LEU A 26 -5.01 5.52 4.65
CA LEU A 26 -4.71 4.65 5.78
C LEU A 26 -3.88 3.44 5.34
N GLY A 27 -4.26 2.77 4.25
CA GLY A 27 -3.51 1.66 3.68
C GLY A 27 -2.09 2.05 3.28
N LEU A 28 -1.92 3.22 2.64
CA LEU A 28 -0.60 3.74 2.28
C LEU A 28 0.26 4.01 3.51
N VAL A 29 -0.30 4.65 4.54
CA VAL A 29 0.41 4.93 5.79
C VAL A 29 0.83 3.64 6.48
N LEU A 30 -0.05 2.63 6.55
CA LEU A 30 0.26 1.33 7.13
C LEU A 30 1.34 0.60 6.34
N PHE A 31 1.33 0.67 5.02
CA PHE A 31 2.36 0.08 4.17
C PHE A 31 3.74 0.70 4.44
N LEU A 32 3.83 2.03 4.43
CA LEU A 32 5.07 2.74 4.73
C LEU A 32 5.56 2.50 6.15
N PHE A 33 4.63 2.49 7.12
CA PHE A 33 4.94 2.17 8.51
C PHE A 33 5.51 0.75 8.64
N SER A 34 4.92 -0.23 7.95
CA SER A 34 5.43 -1.59 7.94
C SER A 34 6.85 -1.63 7.39
N TYR A 35 7.11 -0.98 6.25
CA TYR A 35 8.48 -0.92 5.71
C TYR A 35 9.48 -0.28 6.69
N TRP A 36 9.08 0.82 7.35
CA TRP A 36 9.90 1.44 8.38
C TRP A 36 10.18 0.51 9.57
N VAL A 37 9.18 -0.26 10.01
CA VAL A 37 9.36 -1.29 11.05
C VAL A 37 10.35 -2.35 10.57
N LEU A 38 10.25 -2.81 9.32
CA LEU A 38 11.19 -3.78 8.76
C LEU A 38 12.62 -3.25 8.80
N GLU A 39 12.87 -2.04 8.30
CA GLU A 39 14.20 -1.41 8.36
C GLU A 39 14.72 -1.29 9.79
N LYS A 40 13.84 -1.07 10.77
CA LYS A 40 14.27 -1.00 12.18
C LYS A 40 14.60 -2.36 12.77
N LEU A 41 13.92 -3.42 12.31
CA LEU A 41 14.14 -4.80 12.75
C LEU A 41 15.40 -5.38 12.11
N THR A 42 15.62 -5.15 10.82
CA THR A 42 16.86 -5.50 10.14
C THR A 42 17.93 -4.50 10.54
N LYS A 43 18.88 -4.89 11.39
CA LYS A 43 20.00 -4.04 11.84
C LYS A 43 21.04 -3.71 10.74
N PHE A 44 20.66 -3.86 9.47
CA PHE A 44 21.48 -3.62 8.29
C PHE A 44 20.65 -2.83 7.26
N SER A 45 21.33 -2.12 6.37
CA SER A 45 20.68 -1.39 5.28
C SER A 45 20.21 -2.36 4.21
N ILE A 46 18.89 -2.53 4.08
CA ILE A 46 18.30 -3.37 3.03
C ILE A 46 18.74 -2.89 1.65
N ARG A 47 18.86 -1.57 1.45
CA ARG A 47 19.28 -0.99 0.19
C ARG A 47 20.71 -1.36 -0.16
N ASP A 48 21.63 -1.22 0.79
CA ASP A 48 23.05 -1.45 0.53
C ASP A 48 23.31 -2.95 0.27
N GLU A 49 22.64 -3.83 1.03
CA GLU A 49 22.73 -5.27 0.83
C GLU A 49 22.17 -5.73 -0.53
N ILE A 50 21.14 -5.07 -1.08
CA ILE A 50 20.61 -5.37 -2.41
C ILE A 50 21.45 -4.75 -3.53
N VAL A 51 21.89 -3.51 -3.35
CA VAL A 51 22.52 -2.72 -4.42
C VAL A 51 24.03 -2.92 -4.48
N GLU A 52 24.71 -2.88 -3.34
CA GLU A 52 26.18 -2.99 -3.26
C GLU A 52 26.62 -4.45 -3.17
N ASP A 53 26.00 -5.22 -2.26
CA ASP A 53 26.36 -6.63 -2.05
C ASP A 53 25.66 -7.60 -3.01
N HIS A 54 24.78 -7.07 -3.88
CA HIS A 54 24.03 -7.84 -4.88
C HIS A 54 23.30 -9.06 -4.30
N ASN A 55 22.82 -8.95 -3.06
CA ASN A 55 22.17 -10.04 -2.35
C ASN A 55 20.76 -10.30 -2.93
N THR A 56 20.72 -11.18 -3.93
CA THR A 56 19.47 -11.57 -4.61
C THR A 56 18.51 -12.25 -3.64
N SER A 57 19.03 -13.03 -2.67
CA SER A 57 18.20 -13.70 -1.67
C SER A 57 17.42 -12.71 -0.82
N LEU A 58 18.05 -11.63 -0.37
CA LEU A 58 17.35 -10.55 0.33
C LEU A 58 16.31 -9.88 -0.57
N GLY A 59 16.64 -9.64 -1.84
CA GLY A 59 15.69 -9.11 -2.81
C GLY A 59 14.40 -9.95 -2.93
N VAL A 60 14.52 -11.27 -2.97
CA VAL A 60 13.36 -12.18 -2.99
C VAL A 60 12.55 -12.11 -1.68
N ILE A 61 13.23 -12.05 -0.53
CA ILE A 61 12.56 -11.91 0.77
C ILE A 61 11.76 -10.61 0.85
N ILE A 62 12.35 -9.49 0.43
CA ILE A 62 11.69 -8.18 0.41
C ILE A 62 10.51 -8.15 -0.57
N ALA A 63 10.63 -8.80 -1.73
CA ALA A 63 9.51 -8.95 -2.65
C ALA A 63 8.34 -9.72 -2.01
N GLY A 64 8.63 -10.85 -1.34
CA GLY A 64 7.63 -11.63 -0.62
C GLY A 64 6.98 -10.86 0.53
N TYR A 65 7.77 -10.06 1.26
CA TYR A 65 7.30 -9.19 2.32
C TYR A 65 6.27 -8.17 1.80
N PHE A 66 6.57 -7.45 0.72
CA PHE A 66 5.65 -6.47 0.15
C PHE A 66 4.38 -7.10 -0.41
N ILE A 67 4.49 -8.29 -1.03
CA ILE A 67 3.31 -9.04 -1.50
C ILE A 67 2.43 -9.44 -0.30
N GLY A 68 3.03 -9.96 0.77
CA GLY A 68 2.29 -10.34 1.98
C GLY A 68 1.53 -9.16 2.60
N ILE A 69 2.16 -8.00 2.71
CA ILE A 69 1.51 -6.78 3.22
C ILE A 69 0.39 -6.32 2.29
N ALA A 70 0.63 -6.32 0.98
CA ALA A 70 -0.39 -5.94 0.02
C ALA A 70 -1.65 -6.81 0.15
N ILE A 71 -1.48 -8.13 0.34
CA ILE A 71 -2.60 -9.07 0.56
C ILE A 71 -3.32 -8.76 1.88
N ILE A 72 -2.60 -8.54 2.98
CA ILE A 72 -3.20 -8.21 4.28
C ILE A 72 -3.98 -6.90 4.20
N LEU A 73 -3.41 -5.87 3.60
CA LEU A 73 -4.09 -4.58 3.43
C LEU A 73 -5.32 -4.69 2.54
N ALA A 74 -5.24 -5.47 1.45
CA ALA A 74 -6.39 -5.73 0.59
C ALA A 74 -7.51 -6.48 1.35
N ALA A 75 -7.18 -7.41 2.24
CA ALA A 75 -8.17 -8.13 3.05
C ALA A 75 -8.81 -7.29 4.16
N VAL A 76 -8.10 -6.27 4.66
CA VAL A 76 -8.59 -5.41 5.76
C VAL A 76 -9.40 -4.21 5.24
N ILE A 77 -8.99 -3.65 4.10
CA ILE A 77 -9.58 -2.44 3.52
C ILE A 77 -10.64 -2.77 2.46
N GLY A 78 -10.46 -3.89 1.75
CA GLY A 78 -11.30 -4.33 0.64
C GLY A 78 -12.64 -4.93 1.07
#